data_AF-A0A1X7U7R8-F1
#
_entry.id   AF-A0A1X7U7R8-F1
#
_cell.length_a   1.000
_cell.length_b   1.000
_cell.length_c   1.000
_cell.angle_alpha   90.00
_cell.angle_beta   90.00
_cell.angle_gamma   90.00
#
_symmetry.space_group_name_H-M   'P 1'
#
loop_
_entity.id
_entity.type
_entity.pdbx_description
1 polymer ?
#
loop_
_entity_poly.entity_id
_entity_poly.type
_entity_poly.pdbx_seq_one_letter_code
_entity_poly.pdbx_strand_id
1 'polypeptide(L)'
;MGLLSVLLLLIGLIYTARCQNRGTVRLVRSGTFSSSYSAGIVQIYYFTSSSSTNRWGNICYDSSFGSTEASVICNQLGYNGASSYGRDGSTSSYGTDSSATIIDDVSCSNSNYLTLQQCTLSTSISTLSSCSLRTSYDAYVACHTTRIWNNPYSGQIRLQGSTYSSYGRLEVYCNGQWGTVCDDTFGFTDARVACRQLGYSDYNSYSGNLAGSSSQPIWLDRVYCSSSDSCLAYCESCPSSEYHDCTHSEDVALGCEFDTSRTDSTNTLSTCRYADSSANIGGIIGGVIAAFVICCVLIISIPICICCCLGVGIGAAARGGRSGRATVVTAGTTTATSATVTTTNTSNLTAPPPPAYEQQPPPPAAYPAAYPAAGYDAEKAPYPPQQGYPAQPGYPPQEGYPPQGYAYPPQGYEAQPGYPPQQGYNYPPPAYPAQ
;
A
#
# COMPACT_ATOMS: atom_id res chain seq x y z
N MET A 1 22.62 -28.91 19.42
CA MET A 1 21.44 -28.86 18.53
C MET A 1 20.30 -28.01 19.10
N GLY A 2 20.00 -28.05 20.42
CA GLY A 2 18.90 -27.26 21.01
C GLY A 2 19.05 -25.73 20.95
N LEU A 3 20.26 -25.18 21.19
CA LEU A 3 20.49 -23.73 21.19
C LEU A 3 20.30 -23.07 19.80
N LEU A 4 20.66 -23.75 18.72
CA LEU A 4 20.48 -23.24 17.35
C LEU A 4 18.99 -23.23 16.96
N SER A 5 18.23 -24.26 17.37
CA SER A 5 16.77 -24.32 17.14
C SER A 5 16.02 -23.27 17.97
N VAL A 6 16.44 -23.01 19.21
CA VAL A 6 15.85 -21.94 20.06
C VAL A 6 16.19 -20.56 19.50
N LEU A 7 17.42 -20.34 19.00
CA LEU A 7 17.81 -19.08 18.36
C LEU A 7 17.04 -18.85 17.04
N LEU A 8 16.85 -19.87 16.21
CA LEU A 8 16.04 -19.78 14.99
C LEU A 8 14.55 -19.56 15.29
N LEU A 9 14.02 -20.15 16.36
CA LEU A 9 12.66 -19.88 16.85
C LEU A 9 12.52 -18.45 17.37
N LEU A 10 13.50 -17.93 18.12
CA LEU A 10 13.51 -16.55 18.63
C LEU A 10 13.67 -15.53 17.50
N ILE A 11 14.57 -15.76 16.53
CA ILE A 11 14.71 -14.93 15.33
C ILE A 11 13.41 -14.99 14.51
N GLY A 12 12.81 -16.17 14.32
CA GLY A 12 11.51 -16.33 13.66
C GLY A 12 10.39 -15.56 14.39
N LEU A 13 10.33 -15.64 15.72
CA LEU A 13 9.38 -14.90 16.55
C LEU A 13 9.59 -13.37 16.45
N ILE A 14 10.83 -12.89 16.48
CA ILE A 14 11.17 -11.46 16.36
C ILE A 14 10.84 -10.93 14.94
N TYR A 15 11.11 -11.71 13.89
CA TYR A 15 10.76 -11.34 12.52
C TYR A 15 9.24 -11.36 12.28
N THR A 16 8.51 -12.34 12.83
CA THR A 16 7.04 -12.39 12.70
C THR A 16 6.32 -11.27 13.45
N ALA A 17 6.93 -10.71 14.50
CA ALA A 17 6.35 -9.62 15.29
C ALA A 17 6.43 -8.24 14.60
N ARG A 18 7.37 -8.03 13.66
CA ARG A 18 7.60 -6.72 13.02
C ARG A 18 6.72 -6.42 11.80
N CYS A 19 5.88 -7.37 11.39
CA CYS A 19 5.06 -7.23 10.18
C CYS A 19 3.54 -7.22 10.47
N GLN A 20 3.15 -7.24 11.74
CA GLN A 20 1.76 -7.29 12.20
C GLN A 20 1.30 -5.87 12.59
N ASN A 21 0.52 -5.26 11.71
CA ASN A 21 0.02 -3.91 11.92
C ASN A 21 -1.44 -3.94 12.33
N ARG A 22 -1.90 -2.92 13.06
CA ARG A 22 -3.30 -2.85 13.45
C ARG A 22 -4.18 -2.89 12.20
N GLY A 23 -5.14 -3.80 12.16
CA GLY A 23 -6.03 -4.02 11.02
C GLY A 23 -5.59 -5.12 10.05
N THR A 24 -4.42 -5.75 10.23
CA THR A 24 -4.01 -6.89 9.39
C THR A 24 -5.05 -8.02 9.47
N VAL A 25 -5.45 -8.56 8.32
CA VAL A 25 -6.33 -9.74 8.22
C VAL A 25 -5.55 -10.96 7.75
N ARG A 26 -5.93 -12.14 8.25
CA ARG A 26 -5.38 -13.43 7.84
C ARG A 26 -6.44 -14.53 7.83
N LEU A 27 -6.14 -15.61 7.10
CA LEU A 27 -6.98 -16.81 7.07
C LEU A 27 -6.31 -17.96 7.83
N VAL A 28 -7.09 -18.63 8.66
CA VAL A 28 -6.66 -19.75 9.49
C VAL A 28 -7.40 -21.02 9.11
N ARG A 29 -6.69 -22.15 9.12
CA ARG A 29 -7.23 -23.49 8.94
C ARG A 29 -6.62 -24.41 9.98
N SER A 30 -7.46 -25.07 10.76
CA SER A 30 -7.07 -26.00 11.84
C SER A 30 -6.04 -25.35 12.79
N GLY A 31 -6.32 -24.11 13.20
CA GLY A 31 -5.45 -23.32 14.08
C GLY A 31 -4.15 -22.82 13.44
N THR A 32 -3.89 -23.13 12.16
CA THR A 32 -2.67 -22.71 11.46
C THR A 32 -2.99 -21.62 10.45
N PHE A 33 -2.18 -20.57 10.44
CA PHE A 33 -2.23 -19.52 9.41
C PHE A 33 -1.29 -19.85 8.26
N SER A 34 -1.68 -19.47 7.03
CA SER A 34 -0.79 -19.42 5.87
C SER A 34 -1.16 -18.25 4.96
N SER A 35 -0.16 -17.55 4.44
CA SER A 35 -0.35 -16.50 3.41
C SER A 35 -0.82 -17.06 2.06
N SER A 36 -0.72 -18.38 1.85
CA SER A 36 -1.20 -19.05 0.64
C SER A 36 -2.69 -19.42 0.69
N TYR A 37 -3.33 -19.32 1.85
CA TYR A 37 -4.74 -19.68 1.97
C TYR A 37 -5.61 -18.64 1.25
N SER A 38 -6.50 -19.14 0.40
CA SER A 38 -7.59 -18.38 -0.22
C SER A 38 -8.94 -18.59 0.46
N ALA A 39 -9.00 -19.47 1.47
CA ALA A 39 -10.20 -19.76 2.24
C ALA A 39 -9.85 -20.20 3.66
N GLY A 40 -10.64 -19.79 4.64
CA GLY A 40 -10.43 -20.11 6.05
C GLY A 40 -11.22 -19.21 6.99
N ILE A 41 -11.07 -19.48 8.30
CA ILE A 41 -11.59 -18.65 9.38
C ILE A 41 -10.85 -17.32 9.37
N VAL A 42 -11.58 -16.22 9.45
CA VAL A 42 -11.01 -14.88 9.36
C VAL A 42 -10.54 -14.41 10.72
N GLN A 43 -9.27 -14.03 10.77
CA GLN A 43 -8.69 -13.37 11.92
C GLN A 43 -8.19 -11.99 11.56
N ILE A 44 -8.35 -11.06 12.50
CA ILE A 44 -7.84 -9.69 12.41
C ILE A 44 -6.93 -9.38 13.59
N TYR A 45 -5.88 -8.63 13.35
CA TYR A 45 -4.99 -8.12 14.39
C TYR A 45 -5.46 -6.75 14.84
N TYR A 46 -6.16 -6.70 15.97
CA TYR A 46 -6.81 -5.48 16.44
C TYR A 46 -6.93 -5.44 17.96
N PHE A 47 -7.27 -4.29 18.53
CA PHE A 47 -7.52 -4.12 19.95
C PHE A 47 -9.04 -4.15 20.24
N THR A 48 -9.44 -4.61 21.42
CA THR A 48 -10.85 -4.60 21.85
C THR A 48 -11.15 -3.37 22.70
N SER A 49 -12.41 -3.03 22.92
CA SER A 49 -12.78 -1.97 23.88
C SER A 49 -12.27 -2.25 25.31
N SER A 50 -12.00 -3.52 25.63
CA SER A 50 -11.49 -4.01 26.91
C SER A 50 -9.96 -4.16 26.99
N SER A 51 -9.22 -3.93 25.90
CA SER A 51 -7.76 -4.11 25.84
C SER A 51 -7.10 -2.97 25.08
N SER A 52 -6.05 -2.38 25.62
CA SER A 52 -5.22 -1.39 24.93
C SER A 52 -4.14 -2.00 24.02
N THR A 53 -4.06 -3.33 23.96
CA THR A 53 -3.06 -4.04 23.15
C THR A 53 -3.71 -4.78 21.99
N ASN A 54 -3.07 -4.71 20.82
CA ASN A 54 -3.49 -5.47 19.65
C ASN A 54 -3.26 -6.97 19.86
N ARG A 55 -4.19 -7.78 19.39
CA ARG A 55 -4.09 -9.24 19.40
C ARG A 55 -4.81 -9.81 18.19
N TRP A 56 -4.46 -11.04 17.84
CA TRP A 56 -5.26 -11.81 16.90
C TRP A 56 -6.57 -12.24 17.57
N GLY A 57 -7.65 -12.15 16.80
CA GLY A 57 -8.94 -12.69 17.17
C GLY A 57 -9.88 -12.75 15.97
N ASN A 58 -11.02 -13.37 16.19
CA ASN A 58 -11.98 -13.71 15.15
C ASN A 58 -12.98 -12.58 14.91
N ILE A 59 -13.66 -12.66 13.78
CA ILE A 59 -14.77 -11.79 13.42
C ILE A 59 -16.08 -12.57 13.60
N CYS A 60 -17.05 -11.96 14.26
CA CYS A 60 -18.38 -12.52 14.46
C CYS A 60 -19.11 -12.67 13.11
N TYR A 61 -19.74 -13.83 12.92
CA TYR A 61 -20.74 -14.06 11.88
C TYR A 61 -22.14 -13.91 12.49
N ASP A 62 -22.81 -12.82 12.13
CA ASP A 62 -24.16 -12.50 12.57
C ASP A 62 -25.02 -12.02 11.37
N SER A 63 -26.13 -11.33 11.63
CA SER A 63 -26.99 -10.79 10.56
C SER A 63 -26.37 -9.64 9.77
N SER A 64 -25.32 -8.99 10.28
CA SER A 64 -24.61 -7.91 9.58
C SER A 64 -23.59 -8.45 8.57
N PHE A 65 -23.07 -9.65 8.80
CA PHE A 65 -22.03 -10.25 7.95
C PHE A 65 -22.61 -10.93 6.70
N GLY A 66 -22.41 -10.31 5.54
CA GLY A 66 -22.86 -10.79 4.25
C GLY A 66 -21.76 -10.97 3.21
N SER A 67 -22.17 -11.02 1.94
CA SER A 67 -21.26 -11.13 0.79
C SER A 67 -20.39 -9.89 0.60
N THR A 68 -20.88 -8.73 1.04
CA THR A 68 -20.18 -7.46 0.90
C THR A 68 -18.94 -7.46 1.79
N GLU A 69 -19.11 -7.77 3.07
CA GLU A 69 -18.07 -7.86 4.08
C GLU A 69 -17.03 -8.92 3.71
N ALA A 70 -17.51 -10.10 3.30
CA ALA A 70 -16.65 -11.16 2.80
C ALA A 70 -15.80 -10.71 1.60
N SER A 71 -16.38 -9.95 0.67
CA SER A 71 -15.66 -9.42 -0.48
C SER A 71 -14.60 -8.39 -0.07
N VAL A 72 -14.90 -7.53 0.90
CA VAL A 72 -13.92 -6.56 1.43
C VAL A 72 -12.75 -7.26 2.13
N ILE A 73 -13.01 -8.32 2.91
CA ILE A 73 -11.96 -9.17 3.48
C ILE A 73 -11.09 -9.78 2.39
N CYS A 74 -11.70 -10.30 1.33
CA CYS A 74 -10.96 -10.87 0.21
C CYS A 74 -10.16 -9.80 -0.56
N ASN A 75 -10.69 -8.59 -0.72
CA ASN A 75 -9.95 -7.46 -1.30
C ASN A 75 -8.72 -7.11 -0.45
N GLN A 76 -8.87 -7.10 0.87
CA GLN A 76 -7.77 -6.84 1.80
C GLN A 76 -6.67 -7.90 1.75
N LEU A 77 -7.04 -9.13 1.35
CA LEU A 77 -6.13 -10.25 1.09
C LEU A 77 -5.60 -10.28 -0.36
N GLY A 78 -5.92 -9.27 -1.17
CA GLY A 78 -5.44 -9.12 -2.55
C GLY A 78 -6.24 -9.87 -3.62
N TYR A 79 -7.40 -10.43 -3.26
CA TYR A 79 -8.31 -11.13 -4.19
C TYR A 79 -9.43 -10.20 -4.67
N ASN A 80 -9.97 -10.48 -5.84
CA ASN A 80 -11.07 -9.69 -6.40
C ASN A 80 -12.44 -10.20 -5.91
N GLY A 81 -12.69 -10.08 -4.61
CA GLY A 81 -13.95 -10.46 -3.95
C GLY A 81 -14.05 -11.92 -3.46
N ALA A 82 -15.18 -12.22 -2.82
CA ALA A 82 -15.47 -13.51 -2.21
C ALA A 82 -16.31 -14.42 -3.10
N SER A 83 -15.93 -15.71 -3.18
CA SER A 83 -16.72 -16.75 -3.84
C SER A 83 -17.74 -17.40 -2.91
N SER A 84 -17.46 -17.44 -1.60
CA SER A 84 -18.39 -17.93 -0.58
C SER A 84 -18.00 -17.42 0.79
N TYR A 85 -18.92 -17.45 1.73
CA TYR A 85 -18.72 -17.05 3.12
C TYR A 85 -19.70 -17.79 4.01
N GLY A 86 -19.48 -17.75 5.32
CA GLY A 86 -20.42 -18.32 6.26
C GLY A 86 -19.83 -18.42 7.66
N ARG A 87 -20.48 -19.27 8.44
CA ARG A 87 -20.16 -19.53 9.83
C ARG A 87 -19.27 -20.76 9.96
N ASP A 88 -18.21 -20.69 10.76
CA ASP A 88 -17.31 -21.83 11.01
C ASP A 88 -18.08 -23.08 11.46
N GLY A 89 -19.02 -22.94 12.41
CA GLY A 89 -19.86 -24.06 12.86
C GLY A 89 -20.77 -24.71 11.81
N SER A 90 -20.83 -24.16 10.59
CA SER A 90 -21.57 -24.76 9.47
C SER A 90 -20.68 -25.57 8.52
N THR A 91 -19.36 -25.63 8.78
CA THR A 91 -18.38 -26.35 7.98
C THR A 91 -17.32 -27.02 8.85
N SER A 92 -16.82 -28.19 8.45
CA SER A 92 -15.64 -28.81 9.10
C SER A 92 -14.35 -28.57 8.31
N SER A 93 -14.44 -27.90 7.15
CA SER A 93 -13.34 -27.73 6.18
C SER A 93 -12.16 -26.91 6.69
N TYR A 94 -12.37 -26.12 7.74
CA TYR A 94 -11.37 -25.20 8.30
C TYR A 94 -10.97 -25.54 9.74
N GLY A 95 -11.42 -26.70 10.27
CA GLY A 95 -11.09 -27.18 11.60
C GLY A 95 -11.93 -26.52 12.70
N THR A 96 -11.48 -26.63 13.94
CA THR A 96 -12.06 -25.91 15.08
C THR A 96 -11.11 -24.79 15.48
N ASP A 97 -11.63 -23.59 15.70
CA ASP A 97 -10.88 -22.49 16.28
C ASP A 97 -11.28 -22.25 17.74
N SER A 98 -10.30 -21.80 18.51
CA SER A 98 -10.44 -21.47 19.93
C SER A 98 -10.08 -20.01 20.22
N SER A 99 -9.72 -19.25 19.18
CA SER A 99 -9.44 -17.83 19.28
C SER A 99 -10.71 -17.08 19.66
N ALA A 100 -10.57 -16.04 20.48
CA ALA A 100 -11.71 -15.22 20.88
C ALA A 100 -12.16 -14.35 19.70
N THR A 101 -13.47 -14.18 19.54
CA THR A 101 -14.03 -13.12 18.71
C THR A 101 -13.69 -11.76 19.32
N ILE A 102 -13.17 -10.83 18.51
CA ILE A 102 -12.75 -9.48 18.94
C ILE A 102 -13.39 -8.36 18.12
N ILE A 103 -14.03 -8.69 17.00
CA ILE A 103 -14.82 -7.77 16.18
C ILE A 103 -16.23 -8.34 16.01
N ASP A 104 -17.22 -7.47 16.12
CA ASP A 104 -18.65 -7.73 15.88
C ASP A 104 -19.25 -6.64 14.97
N ASP A 105 -20.50 -6.82 14.54
CA ASP A 105 -21.28 -5.86 13.76
C ASP A 105 -20.55 -5.32 12.51
N VAL A 106 -19.83 -6.19 11.80
CA VAL A 106 -19.10 -5.80 10.57
C VAL A 106 -20.12 -5.47 9.48
N SER A 107 -20.18 -4.21 9.07
CA SER A 107 -21.11 -3.74 8.05
C SER A 107 -20.41 -2.82 7.06
N CYS A 108 -20.31 -3.27 5.81
CA CYS A 108 -19.71 -2.57 4.70
C CYS A 108 -20.82 -2.08 3.75
N SER A 109 -20.77 -0.82 3.33
CA SER A 109 -21.75 -0.26 2.38
C SER A 109 -21.41 -0.57 0.92
N ASN A 110 -20.17 -1.01 0.64
CA ASN A 110 -19.66 -1.21 -0.71
C ASN A 110 -18.68 -2.39 -0.76
N SER A 111 -18.90 -3.33 -1.69
CA SER A 111 -18.03 -4.50 -1.88
C SER A 111 -16.69 -4.17 -2.55
N ASN A 112 -16.52 -2.94 -3.06
CA ASN A 112 -15.28 -2.45 -3.67
C ASN A 112 -14.35 -1.78 -2.65
N TYR A 113 -14.70 -1.75 -1.37
CA TYR A 113 -13.75 -1.34 -0.33
C TYR A 113 -12.56 -2.31 -0.29
N LEU A 114 -11.40 -1.73 -0.01
CA LEU A 114 -10.10 -2.39 -0.04
C LEU A 114 -9.78 -3.06 1.31
N THR A 115 -10.23 -2.47 2.42
CA THR A 115 -9.99 -3.01 3.77
C THR A 115 -11.22 -2.87 4.66
N LEU A 116 -11.25 -3.67 5.74
CA LEU A 116 -12.30 -3.59 6.76
C LEU A 116 -12.35 -2.24 7.49
N GLN A 117 -11.29 -1.42 7.43
CA GLN A 117 -11.32 -0.08 8.02
C GLN A 117 -12.38 0.83 7.40
N GLN A 118 -12.76 0.57 6.14
CA GLN A 118 -13.76 1.36 5.43
C GLN A 118 -15.20 0.94 5.77
N CYS A 119 -15.34 -0.07 6.63
CA CYS A 119 -16.61 -0.58 7.10
C CYS A 119 -16.85 -0.13 8.55
N THR A 120 -18.10 -0.18 8.98
CA THR A 120 -18.41 -0.05 10.41
C THR A 120 -18.03 -1.35 11.10
N LEU A 121 -17.27 -1.25 12.20
CA LEU A 121 -16.84 -2.36 13.04
C LEU A 121 -17.17 -2.07 14.50
N SER A 122 -17.61 -3.08 15.26
CA SER A 122 -17.77 -3.01 16.71
C SER A 122 -16.66 -3.81 17.40
N THR A 123 -16.05 -3.24 18.45
CA THR A 123 -15.11 -3.94 19.33
C THR A 123 -15.74 -4.38 20.64
N SER A 124 -17.05 -4.13 20.80
CA SER A 124 -17.83 -4.43 21.98
C SER A 124 -18.60 -5.72 21.78
N ILE A 125 -18.01 -6.83 22.19
CA ILE A 125 -18.63 -8.15 22.02
C ILE A 125 -19.63 -8.36 23.16
N SER A 126 -20.92 -8.38 22.82
CA SER A 126 -21.97 -8.61 23.82
C SER A 126 -21.83 -9.99 24.45
N THR A 127 -21.81 -10.07 25.77
CA THR A 127 -21.71 -11.35 26.52
C THR A 127 -22.92 -12.26 26.30
N LEU A 128 -24.01 -11.71 25.76
CA LEU A 128 -25.23 -12.44 25.40
C LEU A 128 -25.31 -12.75 23.89
N SER A 129 -24.34 -12.30 23.08
CA SER A 129 -24.32 -12.62 21.66
C SER A 129 -23.88 -14.08 21.44
N SER A 130 -24.37 -14.65 20.35
CA SER A 130 -23.95 -15.97 19.89
C SER A 130 -22.43 -16.07 19.67
N CYS A 131 -21.76 -14.93 19.47
CA CYS A 131 -20.31 -14.80 19.27
C CYS A 131 -19.50 -14.81 20.58
N SER A 132 -20.06 -14.38 21.72
CA SER A 132 -19.38 -14.56 23.02
C SER A 132 -19.56 -15.97 23.60
N LEU A 133 -20.69 -16.62 23.30
CA LEU A 133 -21.09 -17.86 23.99
C LEU A 133 -20.67 -19.14 23.27
N ARG A 134 -20.31 -19.06 21.98
CA ARG A 134 -19.99 -20.23 21.15
C ARG A 134 -18.90 -19.89 20.14
N THR A 135 -17.77 -20.60 20.19
CA THR A 135 -16.64 -20.56 19.21
C THR A 135 -17.02 -21.00 17.79
N SER A 136 -18.30 -21.19 17.52
CA SER A 136 -18.78 -21.68 16.23
C SER A 136 -19.40 -20.58 15.39
N TYR A 137 -19.54 -19.35 15.91
CA TYR A 137 -20.07 -18.19 15.19
C TYR A 137 -18.97 -17.33 14.55
N ASP A 138 -17.77 -17.86 14.40
CA ASP A 138 -16.70 -17.13 13.71
C ASP A 138 -16.92 -17.15 12.19
N ALA A 139 -16.66 -16.01 11.55
CA ALA A 139 -16.79 -15.87 10.12
C ALA A 139 -15.66 -16.60 9.38
N TYR A 140 -16.02 -17.37 8.36
CA TYR A 140 -15.08 -17.82 7.35
C TYR A 140 -15.39 -17.14 6.02
N VAL A 141 -14.36 -17.03 5.18
CA VAL A 141 -14.50 -16.64 3.77
C VAL A 141 -13.77 -17.63 2.87
N ALA A 142 -14.20 -17.72 1.62
CA ALA A 142 -13.41 -18.22 0.51
C ALA A 142 -13.39 -17.16 -0.59
N CYS A 143 -12.19 -16.79 -1.01
CA CYS A 143 -11.96 -15.78 -2.02
C CYS A 143 -11.91 -16.39 -3.41
N HIS A 144 -12.24 -15.59 -4.42
CA HIS A 144 -11.94 -15.96 -5.80
C HIS A 144 -10.44 -16.18 -5.96
N THR A 145 -10.03 -17.01 -6.93
CA THR A 145 -8.60 -17.21 -7.24
C THR A 145 -8.00 -16.06 -8.04
N THR A 146 -8.83 -15.16 -8.57
CA THR A 146 -8.41 -13.96 -9.29
C THR A 146 -7.89 -12.90 -8.34
N ARG A 147 -6.68 -12.40 -8.60
CA ARG A 147 -6.10 -11.27 -7.86
C ARG A 147 -6.58 -9.95 -8.42
N ILE A 148 -6.61 -8.93 -7.56
CA ILE A 148 -6.89 -7.54 -7.98
C ILE A 148 -5.89 -7.09 -9.06
N TRP A 149 -4.65 -7.56 -8.99
CA TRP A 149 -3.57 -7.24 -9.93
C TRP A 149 -3.38 -8.28 -11.05
N ASN A 150 -4.35 -9.15 -11.32
CA ASN A 150 -4.28 -10.04 -12.50
C ASN A 150 -4.51 -9.27 -13.82
N ASN A 151 -5.15 -8.10 -13.77
CA ASN A 151 -5.28 -7.17 -14.89
C ASN A 151 -4.95 -5.75 -14.39
N PRO A 152 -3.66 -5.46 -14.18
CA PRO A 152 -3.25 -4.23 -13.54
C PRO A 152 -3.35 -3.01 -14.47
N TYR A 153 -3.55 -1.83 -13.87
CA TYR A 153 -3.50 -0.55 -14.57
C TYR A 153 -2.22 0.22 -14.22
N SER A 154 -1.82 1.15 -15.08
CA SER A 154 -0.62 1.98 -14.84
C SER A 154 -0.78 2.82 -13.57
N GLY A 155 0.24 2.82 -12.70
CA GLY A 155 0.21 3.46 -11.39
C GLY A 155 -0.52 2.65 -10.30
N GLN A 156 -0.97 1.43 -10.58
CA GLN A 156 -1.50 0.54 -9.55
C GLN A 156 -0.36 0.07 -8.63
N ILE A 157 -0.61 0.06 -7.32
CA ILE A 157 0.38 -0.41 -6.33
C ILE A 157 -0.04 -1.73 -5.66
N ARG A 158 0.94 -2.43 -5.10
CA ARG A 158 0.74 -3.61 -4.23
C ARG A 158 1.89 -3.76 -3.24
N LEU A 159 1.67 -4.55 -2.20
CA LEU A 159 2.73 -4.98 -1.27
C LEU A 159 3.13 -6.44 -1.58
N GLN A 160 4.44 -6.72 -1.64
CA GLN A 160 4.99 -8.06 -1.92
C GLN A 160 6.11 -8.46 -0.96
N GLY A 161 6.50 -9.74 -0.98
CA GLY A 161 7.69 -10.21 -0.24
C GLY A 161 7.52 -10.37 1.27
N SER A 162 6.29 -10.36 1.76
CA SER A 162 5.98 -10.48 3.20
C SER A 162 4.82 -11.44 3.45
N THR A 163 4.68 -11.84 4.71
CA THR A 163 3.67 -12.76 5.21
C THR A 163 2.26 -12.16 5.24
N TYR A 164 2.14 -10.85 5.49
CA TYR A 164 0.86 -10.18 5.71
C TYR A 164 0.61 -9.11 4.64
N SER A 165 -0.64 -8.93 4.22
CA SER A 165 -1.00 -7.96 3.18
C SER A 165 -0.87 -6.49 3.61
N SER A 166 -0.66 -6.24 4.91
CA SER A 166 -0.45 -4.90 5.47
C SER A 166 1.03 -4.50 5.55
N TYR A 167 1.96 -5.37 5.17
CA TYR A 167 3.39 -5.08 5.18
C TYR A 167 4.06 -5.73 3.98
N GLY A 168 4.99 -5.06 3.32
CA GLY A 168 5.79 -5.64 2.25
C GLY A 168 6.57 -4.61 1.46
N ARG A 169 7.35 -5.06 0.48
CA ARG A 169 7.94 -4.18 -0.53
C ARG A 169 6.83 -3.49 -1.32
N LEU A 170 6.92 -2.17 -1.44
CA LEU A 170 6.03 -1.38 -2.26
C LEU A 170 6.40 -1.57 -3.74
N GLU A 171 5.45 -2.09 -4.51
CA GLU A 171 5.60 -2.24 -5.96
C GLU A 171 4.53 -1.43 -6.68
N VAL A 172 4.90 -0.91 -7.85
CA VAL A 172 4.01 -0.17 -8.75
C VAL A 172 4.05 -0.79 -10.14
N TYR A 173 2.91 -0.80 -10.82
CA TYR A 173 2.80 -1.28 -12.20
C TYR A 173 2.97 -0.11 -13.15
N CYS A 174 4.08 -0.09 -13.88
CA CYS A 174 4.37 0.90 -14.91
C CYS A 174 4.81 0.18 -16.18
N ASN A 175 4.42 0.74 -17.32
CA ASN A 175 4.92 0.32 -18.64
C ASN A 175 4.83 -1.20 -18.91
N GLY A 176 3.76 -1.85 -18.43
CA GLY A 176 3.51 -3.28 -18.66
C GLY A 176 4.16 -4.25 -17.67
N GLN A 177 4.86 -3.75 -16.64
CA GLN A 177 5.55 -4.61 -15.67
C GLN A 177 5.54 -4.04 -14.25
N TRP A 178 5.57 -4.93 -13.27
CA TRP A 178 5.70 -4.57 -11.85
C TRP A 178 7.16 -4.23 -11.54
N GLY A 179 7.38 -3.08 -10.92
CA GLY A 179 8.67 -2.61 -10.44
C GLY A 179 8.59 -2.10 -9.01
N THR A 180 9.74 -1.74 -8.45
CA THR A 180 9.88 -1.27 -7.07
C THR A 180 9.88 0.26 -7.01
N VAL A 181 9.86 0.80 -5.80
CA VAL A 181 9.92 2.24 -5.51
C VAL A 181 11.15 2.48 -4.65
N CYS A 182 12.00 3.42 -5.04
CA CYS A 182 13.17 3.82 -4.27
C CYS A 182 12.78 4.62 -3.02
N ASP A 183 13.60 4.54 -1.97
CA ASP A 183 13.43 5.29 -0.72
C ASP A 183 13.98 6.72 -0.78
N ASP A 184 14.66 7.09 -1.88
CA ASP A 184 15.10 8.45 -2.14
C ASP A 184 13.93 9.42 -2.07
N THR A 185 14.03 10.39 -1.15
CA THR A 185 12.97 11.36 -0.81
C THR A 185 11.65 10.77 -0.29
N PHE A 186 11.46 9.45 -0.30
CA PHE A 186 10.24 8.78 0.14
C PHE A 186 10.02 9.00 1.64
N GLY A 187 9.03 9.80 1.98
CA GLY A 187 8.75 10.24 3.32
C GLY A 187 7.45 9.72 3.90
N PHE A 188 7.10 10.25 5.08
CA PHE A 188 5.87 9.92 5.78
C PHE A 188 4.59 10.27 5.00
N THR A 189 4.62 11.33 4.17
CA THR A 189 3.46 11.71 3.36
C THR A 189 3.23 10.70 2.25
N ASP A 190 4.29 10.26 1.58
CA ASP A 190 4.25 9.27 0.49
C ASP A 190 3.80 7.90 1.03
N ALA A 191 4.36 7.49 2.17
CA ALA A 191 3.96 6.30 2.89
C ALA A 191 2.46 6.31 3.22
N ARG A 192 1.95 7.44 3.73
CA ARG A 192 0.52 7.61 4.01
C ARG A 192 -0.32 7.52 2.75
N VAL A 193 0.06 8.20 1.67
CA VAL A 193 -0.69 8.18 0.40
C VAL A 193 -0.73 6.77 -0.18
N ALA A 194 0.39 6.04 -0.17
CA ALA A 194 0.46 4.64 -0.58
C ALA A 194 -0.45 3.75 0.29
N CYS A 195 -0.39 3.88 1.62
CA CYS A 195 -1.27 3.11 2.51
C CYS A 195 -2.75 3.45 2.31
N ARG A 196 -3.08 4.73 2.05
CA ARG A 196 -4.44 5.16 1.69
C ARG A 196 -4.89 4.60 0.36
N GLN A 197 -4.02 4.55 -0.65
CA GLN A 197 -4.28 3.88 -1.92
C GLN A 197 -4.55 2.38 -1.75
N LEU A 198 -3.97 1.74 -0.73
CA LEU A 198 -4.25 0.35 -0.33
C LEU A 198 -5.46 0.20 0.61
N GLY A 199 -6.12 1.30 0.99
CA GLY A 199 -7.32 1.31 1.82
C GLY A 199 -7.10 1.37 3.33
N TYR A 200 -5.87 1.57 3.79
CA TYR A 200 -5.54 1.82 5.20
C TYR A 200 -5.54 3.34 5.47
N SER A 201 -5.75 3.79 6.70
CA SER A 201 -5.75 5.24 6.99
C SER A 201 -4.36 5.84 7.13
N ASP A 202 -3.38 5.06 7.61
CA ASP A 202 -2.01 5.54 7.81
C ASP A 202 -0.96 4.45 7.59
N TYR A 203 0.31 4.88 7.54
CA TYR A 203 1.47 4.00 7.59
C TYR A 203 1.90 3.77 9.04
N ASN A 204 2.48 2.60 9.31
CA ASN A 204 3.21 2.27 10.53
C ASN A 204 4.73 2.37 10.32
N SER A 205 5.21 1.94 9.16
CA SER A 205 6.62 1.97 8.78
C SER A 205 6.76 2.15 7.27
N TYR A 206 7.86 2.74 6.80
CA TYR A 206 8.20 2.80 5.38
C TYR A 206 9.68 2.46 5.12
N SER A 207 10.32 1.82 6.11
CA SER A 207 11.69 1.34 6.05
C SER A 207 11.73 -0.16 6.35
N GLY A 208 12.68 -0.86 5.73
CA GLY A 208 12.88 -2.29 5.92
C GLY A 208 13.72 -2.90 4.82
N ASN A 209 14.15 -4.15 5.02
CA ASN A 209 15.04 -4.85 4.10
C ASN A 209 14.25 -5.88 3.29
N LEU A 210 13.44 -5.43 2.33
CA LEU A 210 12.67 -6.30 1.43
C LEU A 210 13.02 -6.04 -0.04
N ALA A 211 14.30 -6.17 -0.38
CA ALA A 211 14.81 -5.97 -1.73
C ALA A 211 14.04 -6.77 -2.80
N GLY A 212 13.80 -6.13 -3.93
CA GLY A 212 13.31 -6.73 -5.16
C GLY A 212 14.30 -7.73 -5.76
N SER A 213 13.84 -8.47 -6.76
CA SER A 213 14.75 -9.27 -7.59
C SER A 213 15.68 -8.34 -8.35
N SER A 214 16.95 -8.71 -8.55
CA SER A 214 17.90 -7.92 -9.35
C SER A 214 17.50 -7.69 -10.81
N SER A 215 16.45 -8.38 -11.27
CA SER A 215 15.88 -8.26 -12.62
C SER A 215 14.59 -7.44 -12.66
N GLN A 216 14.09 -6.99 -11.50
CA GLN A 216 12.87 -6.21 -11.38
C GLN A 216 13.23 -4.74 -11.61
N PRO A 217 12.47 -3.97 -12.40
CA PRO A 217 12.79 -2.55 -12.61
C PRO A 217 12.53 -1.74 -11.33
N ILE A 218 13.24 -0.63 -11.17
CA ILE A 218 12.90 0.40 -10.18
C ILE A 218 12.17 1.53 -10.92
N TRP A 219 10.89 1.71 -10.62
CA TRP A 219 10.04 2.58 -11.41
C TRP A 219 9.92 4.01 -10.92
N LEU A 220 9.92 4.21 -9.60
CA LEU A 220 9.78 5.53 -9.00
C LEU A 220 11.01 5.81 -8.14
N ASP A 221 11.52 7.03 -8.25
CA ASP A 221 12.78 7.46 -7.66
C ASP A 221 12.55 8.60 -6.65
N ARG A 222 11.88 9.68 -7.08
CA ARG A 222 11.70 10.90 -6.28
C ARG A 222 10.22 11.17 -6.01
N VAL A 223 9.59 10.25 -5.28
CA VAL A 223 8.17 10.36 -4.95
C VAL A 223 7.96 11.53 -3.99
N TYR A 224 7.16 12.50 -4.39
CA TYR A 224 6.83 13.66 -3.55
C TYR A 224 5.34 13.96 -3.58
N CYS A 225 4.61 13.44 -2.59
CA CYS A 225 3.18 13.61 -2.45
C CYS A 225 2.79 14.83 -1.61
N SER A 226 1.62 15.37 -1.92
CA SER A 226 0.84 16.21 -1.00
C SER A 226 -0.05 15.35 -0.10
N SER A 227 -0.44 15.88 1.05
CA SER A 227 -1.38 15.20 1.95
C SER A 227 -2.79 15.01 1.37
N SER A 228 -3.12 15.71 0.27
CA SER A 228 -4.39 15.59 -0.44
C SER A 228 -4.39 14.51 -1.53
N ASP A 229 -3.22 13.97 -1.90
CA ASP A 229 -3.14 12.95 -2.93
C ASP A 229 -3.75 11.64 -2.45
N SER A 230 -4.50 11.01 -3.35
CA SER A 230 -5.15 9.71 -3.09
C SER A 230 -4.43 8.54 -3.73
N CYS A 231 -3.50 8.83 -4.65
CA CYS A 231 -2.80 7.84 -5.48
C CYS A 231 -1.35 8.27 -5.67
N LEU A 232 -0.42 7.33 -5.56
CA LEU A 232 1.02 7.57 -5.74
C LEU A 232 1.35 8.16 -7.12
N ALA A 233 0.58 7.76 -8.14
CA ALA A 233 0.71 8.25 -9.51
C ALA A 233 0.40 9.75 -9.69
N TYR A 234 -0.22 10.41 -8.70
CA TYR A 234 -0.36 11.88 -8.71
C TYR A 234 0.88 12.59 -8.18
N CYS A 235 1.69 11.90 -7.39
CA CYS A 235 2.94 12.40 -6.82
C CYS A 235 4.08 12.24 -7.83
N GLU A 236 4.14 11.07 -8.47
CA GLU A 236 5.08 10.76 -9.53
C GLU A 236 4.43 9.81 -10.55
N SER A 237 4.31 10.25 -11.79
CA SER A 237 3.73 9.46 -12.89
C SER A 237 4.69 8.36 -13.34
N CYS A 238 4.16 7.25 -13.85
CA CYS A 238 4.97 6.17 -14.41
C CYS A 238 5.89 6.69 -15.54
N PRO A 239 7.21 6.49 -15.44
CA PRO A 239 8.12 6.93 -16.49
C PRO A 239 8.08 5.98 -17.69
N SER A 240 8.48 6.50 -18.86
CA SER A 240 8.56 5.71 -20.10
C SER A 240 9.76 4.74 -20.16
N SER A 241 10.72 4.90 -19.26
CA SER A 241 11.90 4.05 -19.07
C SER A 241 12.41 4.23 -17.64
N GLU A 242 13.21 3.28 -17.15
CA GLU A 242 13.84 3.41 -15.83
C GLU A 242 14.72 4.67 -15.78
N TYR A 243 14.56 5.45 -14.70
CA TYR A 243 15.33 6.65 -14.44
C TYR A 243 15.47 6.84 -12.92
N HIS A 244 16.56 6.29 -12.38
CA HIS A 244 16.92 6.32 -10.97
C HIS A 244 18.42 6.07 -10.83
N ASP A 245 19.01 6.42 -9.70
CA ASP A 245 20.36 6.05 -9.29
C ASP A 245 20.39 5.00 -8.17
N CYS A 246 19.21 4.52 -7.77
CA CYS A 246 19.04 3.52 -6.71
C CYS A 246 19.41 2.09 -7.13
N THR A 247 19.60 1.26 -6.11
CA THR A 247 19.75 -0.19 -6.14
C THR A 247 18.61 -0.85 -5.34
N HIS A 248 18.39 -2.16 -5.48
CA HIS A 248 17.32 -2.83 -4.73
C HIS A 248 17.51 -2.87 -3.20
N SER A 249 18.68 -2.48 -2.67
CA SER A 249 18.81 -2.25 -1.23
C SER A 249 18.06 -1.01 -0.74
N GLU A 250 17.67 -0.13 -1.65
CA GLU A 250 16.92 1.12 -1.42
C GLU A 250 15.42 0.96 -1.74
N ASP A 251 14.95 -0.27 -2.01
CA ASP A 251 13.53 -0.51 -2.25
C ASP A 251 12.70 -0.28 -0.97
N VAL A 252 11.64 0.53 -1.09
CA VAL A 252 10.74 0.84 0.01
C VAL A 252 10.00 -0.40 0.51
N ALA A 253 10.12 -0.68 1.81
CA ALA A 253 9.28 -1.62 2.54
C ALA A 253 8.21 -0.86 3.35
N LEU A 254 6.94 -1.00 2.95
CA LEU A 254 5.82 -0.26 3.52
C LEU A 254 4.99 -1.16 4.44
N GLY A 255 4.71 -0.64 5.64
CA GLY A 255 3.77 -1.18 6.61
C GLY A 255 2.60 -0.22 6.78
N CYS A 256 1.38 -0.70 6.54
CA CYS A 256 0.14 0.06 6.67
C CYS A 256 -0.65 -0.39 7.88
N GLU A 257 -1.37 0.55 8.51
CA GLU A 257 -2.20 0.26 9.67
C GLU A 257 -3.51 1.04 9.68
N PHE A 258 -4.46 0.53 10.44
CA PHE A 258 -5.62 1.29 10.83
C PHE A 258 -5.17 2.28 11.89
N ASP A 259 -5.41 3.57 11.70
CA ASP A 259 -5.13 4.63 12.65
C ASP A 259 -6.42 5.34 13.06
N THR A 260 -6.86 5.09 14.30
CA THR A 260 -8.06 5.69 14.90
C THR A 260 -7.95 7.22 15.06
N SER A 261 -6.75 7.79 14.97
CA SER A 261 -6.54 9.25 14.96
C SER A 261 -6.66 9.88 13.58
N ARG A 262 -6.78 9.05 12.53
CA ARG A 262 -6.86 9.46 11.12
C ARG A 262 -8.24 9.19 10.56
N THR A 263 -8.57 9.92 9.49
CA THR A 263 -9.75 9.64 8.69
C THR A 263 -9.52 8.38 7.86
N ASP A 264 -10.54 7.53 7.83
CA ASP A 264 -10.52 6.33 7.01
C ASP A 264 -10.27 6.67 5.53
N SER A 265 -9.68 5.72 4.81
CA SER A 265 -9.49 5.89 3.38
C SER A 265 -10.84 5.82 2.66
N THR A 266 -11.05 6.73 1.70
CA THR A 266 -12.19 6.69 0.78
C THR A 266 -11.86 5.96 -0.52
N ASN A 267 -10.63 5.42 -0.64
CA ASN A 267 -10.18 4.78 -1.86
C ASN A 267 -10.83 3.40 -2.03
N THR A 268 -11.20 3.07 -3.26
CA THR A 268 -11.81 1.81 -3.65
C THR A 268 -10.98 1.17 -4.76
N LEU A 269 -11.34 -0.05 -5.16
CA LEU A 269 -10.71 -0.76 -6.29
C LEU A 269 -10.62 0.06 -7.60
N SER A 270 -11.44 1.10 -7.78
CA SER A 270 -11.44 1.95 -8.98
C SER A 270 -10.82 3.34 -8.79
N THR A 271 -10.53 3.78 -7.56
CA THR A 271 -10.18 5.19 -7.31
C THR A 271 -8.96 5.65 -8.10
N CYS A 272 -7.90 4.84 -8.16
CA CYS A 272 -6.65 5.21 -8.83
C CYS A 272 -6.55 4.69 -10.28
N ARG A 273 -7.61 4.09 -10.84
CA ARG A 273 -7.57 3.43 -12.16
C ARG A 273 -7.11 4.35 -13.30
N TYR A 274 -7.33 5.66 -13.16
CA TYR A 274 -6.99 6.68 -14.15
C TYR A 274 -5.99 7.70 -13.61
N ALA A 275 -5.34 7.43 -12.47
CA ALA A 275 -4.44 8.39 -11.83
C ALA A 275 -3.19 8.67 -12.68
N ASP A 276 -2.66 7.64 -13.34
CA ASP A 276 -1.52 7.75 -14.25
C ASP A 276 -1.93 8.06 -15.71
N SER A 277 -3.24 8.20 -15.95
CA SER A 277 -3.70 8.71 -17.23
C SER A 277 -3.42 10.19 -17.24
N SER A 278 -2.37 10.62 -17.94
CA SER A 278 -2.31 11.97 -18.48
C SER A 278 -3.47 12.09 -19.47
N ALA A 279 -4.68 12.26 -18.95
CA ALA A 279 -5.81 12.67 -19.73
C ALA A 279 -5.32 13.93 -20.43
N ASN A 280 -5.24 13.87 -21.77
CA ASN A 280 -5.17 15.09 -22.55
C ASN A 280 -6.48 15.82 -22.24
N ILE A 281 -6.50 16.59 -21.15
CA ILE A 281 -7.65 17.38 -20.73
C ILE A 281 -8.04 18.30 -21.90
N GLY A 282 -7.06 18.75 -22.69
CA GLY A 282 -7.28 19.44 -23.96
C GLY A 282 -8.04 18.64 -25.03
N GLY A 283 -7.89 17.31 -25.07
CA GLY A 283 -8.63 16.44 -26.00
C GLY A 283 -10.06 16.15 -25.55
N ILE A 284 -10.30 16.00 -24.24
CA ILE A 284 -11.66 15.84 -23.69
C ILE A 284 -12.43 17.16 -23.77
N ILE A 285 -11.82 18.27 -23.37
CA ILE A 285 -12.41 19.60 -23.52
C ILE A 285 -12.61 19.93 -25.01
N GLY A 286 -11.62 19.64 -25.86
CA GLY A 286 -11.72 19.84 -27.31
C GLY A 286 -12.83 19.01 -27.95
N GLY A 287 -12.99 17.75 -27.54
CA GLY A 287 -14.07 16.87 -28.01
C GLY A 287 -15.45 17.32 -27.58
N VAL A 288 -15.62 17.75 -26.33
CA VAL A 288 -16.89 18.28 -25.81
C VAL A 288 -17.26 19.60 -26.50
N ILE A 289 -16.29 20.51 -26.70
CA ILE A 289 -16.51 21.77 -27.43
C ILE A 289 -16.87 21.49 -28.89
N ALA A 290 -16.13 20.60 -29.57
CA ALA A 290 -16.40 20.26 -30.97
C ALA A 290 -17.81 19.64 -31.13
N ALA A 291 -18.21 18.74 -30.24
CA ALA A 291 -19.53 18.14 -30.24
C ALA A 291 -20.64 19.19 -30.01
N PHE A 292 -20.44 20.13 -29.09
CA PHE A 292 -21.37 21.23 -28.85
C PHE A 292 -21.50 22.15 -30.07
N VAL A 293 -20.38 22.54 -30.68
CA VAL A 293 -20.37 23.37 -31.89
C VAL A 293 -21.06 22.68 -33.07
N ILE A 294 -20.78 21.39 -33.31
CA ILE A 294 -21.43 20.60 -34.36
C ILE A 294 -22.93 20.52 -34.11
N CYS A 295 -23.35 20.26 -32.87
CA CYS A 295 -24.76 20.19 -32.49
C CYS A 295 -25.46 21.53 -32.74
N CYS A 296 -24.86 22.65 -32.32
CA CYS A 296 -25.39 23.99 -32.57
C CYS A 296 -25.49 24.32 -34.06
N VAL A 297 -24.47 23.98 -34.85
CA VAL A 297 -24.48 24.20 -36.31
C VAL A 297 -25.61 23.39 -36.94
N LEU A 298 -25.76 22.12 -36.60
CA LEU A 298 -26.84 21.27 -37.16
C LEU A 298 -28.23 21.78 -36.73
N ILE A 299 -28.42 22.16 -35.46
CA ILE A 299 -29.70 22.68 -34.97
C ILE A 299 -30.07 24.01 -35.63
N ILE A 300 -29.10 24.86 -35.98
CA ILE A 300 -29.37 26.17 -36.61
C ILE A 300 -29.50 26.03 -38.13
N SER A 301 -28.66 25.22 -38.77
CA SER A 301 -28.61 25.12 -40.24
C SER A 301 -29.72 24.24 -40.81
N ILE A 302 -30.16 23.20 -40.12
CA ILE A 302 -31.24 22.31 -40.60
C ILE A 302 -32.58 23.07 -40.75
N PRO A 303 -33.06 23.86 -39.76
CA PRO A 303 -34.29 24.63 -39.92
C PRO A 303 -34.17 25.73 -40.97
N ILE A 304 -33.02 26.41 -41.06
CA ILE A 304 -32.80 27.45 -42.07
C ILE A 304 -32.83 26.85 -43.48
N CYS A 305 -32.16 25.72 -43.70
CA CYS A 305 -32.21 25.00 -44.98
C CYS A 305 -33.64 24.55 -45.31
N ILE A 306 -34.38 24.00 -44.35
CA ILE A 306 -35.78 23.59 -44.55
C ILE A 306 -36.67 24.80 -44.90
N CYS A 307 -36.52 25.92 -44.21
CA CYS A 307 -37.25 27.16 -44.50
C CYS A 307 -36.92 27.74 -45.89
N CYS A 308 -35.65 27.70 -46.30
CA CYS A 308 -35.21 28.16 -47.62
C CYS A 308 -35.68 27.24 -48.75
N CYS A 309 -35.67 25.91 -48.56
CA CYS A 309 -36.11 24.95 -49.57
C CYS A 309 -37.64 24.89 -49.73
N LEU A 310 -38.40 25.18 -48.69
CA LEU A 310 -39.87 25.20 -48.73
C LEU A 310 -40.45 26.56 -49.15
N GLY A 311 -39.61 27.60 -49.36
CA GLY A 311 -40.06 28.92 -49.80
C GLY A 311 -40.98 29.65 -48.81
N VAL A 312 -41.00 29.24 -47.54
CA VAL A 312 -41.87 29.82 -46.52
C VAL A 312 -41.16 31.03 -45.92
N GLY A 313 -41.44 32.22 -46.46
CA GLY A 313 -40.98 33.48 -45.87
C GLY A 313 -41.53 33.64 -44.45
N ILE A 314 -40.64 33.80 -43.47
CA ILE A 314 -41.03 34.10 -42.09
C ILE A 314 -41.47 35.57 -42.04
N GLY A 315 -42.77 35.80 -42.27
CA GLY A 315 -43.37 37.13 -42.15
C GLY A 315 -43.38 37.58 -40.69
N ALA A 316 -42.60 38.61 -40.37
CA ALA A 316 -42.68 39.30 -39.10
C ALA A 316 -44.06 39.97 -38.97
N ALA A 317 -44.96 39.39 -38.17
CA ALA A 317 -46.27 39.96 -37.88
C ALA A 317 -46.13 41.00 -36.76
N ALA A 318 -46.09 42.27 -37.15
CA ALA A 318 -46.40 43.41 -36.28
C ALA A 318 -47.92 43.62 -36.21
N ARG A 319 -48.51 43.70 -35.01
CA ARG A 319 -49.83 44.33 -34.84
C ARG A 319 -49.96 44.99 -33.47
N GLY A 320 -50.22 46.30 -33.51
CA GLY A 320 -50.45 47.19 -32.37
C GLY A 320 -51.80 46.96 -31.69
N GLY A 321 -51.91 47.49 -30.46
CA GLY A 321 -53.00 47.20 -29.54
C GLY A 321 -54.18 48.19 -29.54
N ARG A 322 -55.21 47.86 -28.74
CA ARG A 322 -55.80 48.74 -27.70
C ARG A 322 -56.90 48.03 -26.88
N SER A 323 -56.85 48.28 -25.56
CA SER A 323 -57.94 48.49 -24.59
C SER A 323 -58.84 47.32 -24.11
N GLY A 324 -58.80 47.04 -22.80
CA GLY A 324 -59.85 46.24 -22.13
C GLY A 324 -59.58 45.65 -20.74
N ARG A 325 -59.30 46.49 -19.74
CA ARG A 325 -59.68 46.37 -18.30
C ARG A 325 -59.43 45.05 -17.51
N ALA A 326 -58.38 45.12 -16.70
CA ALA A 326 -58.17 44.67 -15.31
C ALA A 326 -58.90 43.43 -14.74
N THR A 327 -58.09 42.45 -14.32
CA THR A 327 -58.37 41.68 -13.08
C THR A 327 -57.10 41.69 -12.24
N VAL A 328 -57.22 42.22 -11.03
CA VAL A 328 -56.16 42.32 -10.03
C VAL A 328 -56.11 41.00 -9.26
N VAL A 329 -54.98 40.29 -9.31
CA VAL A 329 -54.54 39.42 -8.21
C VAL A 329 -53.05 39.66 -8.00
N THR A 330 -52.73 40.16 -6.81
CA THR A 330 -51.43 40.62 -6.34
C THR A 330 -50.39 39.49 -6.32
N ALA A 331 -49.24 39.73 -6.97
CA ALA A 331 -48.03 38.93 -6.82
C ALA A 331 -47.13 39.53 -5.73
N GLY A 332 -46.68 38.69 -4.79
CA GLY A 332 -45.62 38.97 -3.84
C GLY A 332 -44.25 38.59 -4.42
N THR A 333 -43.29 39.47 -4.16
CA THR A 333 -41.88 39.58 -4.59
C THR A 333 -40.95 38.39 -4.27
N THR A 334 -39.93 38.17 -5.12
CA THR A 334 -38.48 38.40 -4.84
C THR A 334 -37.62 37.85 -6.00
N THR A 335 -37.00 38.72 -6.82
CA THR A 335 -35.58 39.17 -6.80
C THR A 335 -34.55 38.09 -7.18
N ALA A 336 -34.01 38.17 -8.41
CA ALA A 336 -32.71 37.60 -8.76
C ALA A 336 -31.91 38.67 -9.54
N THR A 337 -30.76 39.03 -8.98
CA THR A 337 -29.86 40.10 -9.42
C THR A 337 -28.95 39.61 -10.54
N SER A 338 -28.90 40.35 -11.65
CA SER A 338 -27.95 40.14 -12.75
C SER A 338 -26.57 40.73 -12.43
N ALA A 339 -25.50 40.00 -12.72
CA ALA A 339 -24.15 40.55 -12.80
C ALA A 339 -23.64 40.48 -14.25
N THR A 340 -23.29 41.64 -14.79
CA THR A 340 -22.83 41.89 -16.16
C THR A 340 -21.35 41.56 -16.29
N VAL A 341 -20.95 40.78 -17.30
CA VAL A 341 -19.54 40.58 -17.67
C VAL A 341 -19.23 41.44 -18.90
N THR A 342 -18.32 42.41 -18.71
CA THR A 342 -17.76 43.25 -19.77
C THR A 342 -16.56 42.52 -20.38
N THR A 343 -16.60 42.25 -21.69
CA THR A 343 -15.46 41.72 -22.44
C THR A 343 -14.65 42.88 -23.04
N THR A 344 -13.36 42.95 -22.71
CA THR A 344 -12.39 43.80 -23.40
C THR A 344 -11.38 42.94 -24.15
N ASN A 345 -11.36 43.11 -25.47
CA ASN A 345 -10.39 42.54 -26.40
C ASN A 345 -9.05 43.27 -26.26
N THR A 346 -7.95 42.53 -26.10
CA THR A 346 -6.59 43.05 -26.38
C THR A 346 -5.70 41.96 -26.98
N SER A 347 -5.55 42.02 -28.30
CA SER A 347 -4.47 41.37 -29.04
C SER A 347 -3.26 42.31 -29.11
N ASN A 348 -2.06 41.75 -28.96
CA ASN A 348 -0.72 42.36 -29.02
C ASN A 348 -0.23 43.13 -27.78
N LEU A 349 0.42 42.41 -26.85
CA LEU A 349 1.58 42.91 -26.11
C LEU A 349 2.56 41.74 -25.84
N THR A 350 3.77 41.85 -26.36
CA THR A 350 4.93 41.00 -26.05
C THR A 350 5.38 41.28 -24.62
N ALA A 351 5.56 40.25 -23.80
CA ALA A 351 5.99 40.39 -22.40
C ALA A 351 7.50 40.70 -22.29
N PRO A 352 7.92 41.60 -21.38
CA PRO A 352 9.34 41.82 -21.08
C PRO A 352 9.93 40.65 -20.25
N PRO A 353 11.25 40.40 -20.32
CA PRO A 353 11.88 39.33 -19.54
C PRO A 353 11.87 39.64 -18.04
N PRO A 354 11.81 38.60 -17.17
CA PRO A 354 11.76 38.78 -15.73
C PRO A 354 13.10 39.32 -15.17
N PRO A 355 13.07 40.08 -14.05
CA PRO A 355 14.28 40.62 -13.45
C PRO A 355 15.14 39.52 -12.81
N ALA A 356 16.45 39.67 -12.92
CA ALA A 356 17.43 38.82 -12.25
C ALA A 356 17.31 38.97 -10.72
N TYR A 357 17.15 37.85 -10.00
CA TYR A 357 17.18 37.85 -8.55
C TYR A 357 18.64 37.71 -8.08
N GLU A 358 19.09 38.66 -7.26
CA GLU A 358 20.32 38.55 -6.48
C GLU A 358 20.16 37.40 -5.47
N GLN A 359 21.12 36.47 -5.48
CA GLN A 359 21.19 35.41 -4.48
C GLN A 359 21.72 35.98 -3.17
N GLN A 360 20.88 36.01 -2.14
CA GLN A 360 21.32 36.16 -0.76
C GLN A 360 21.37 34.77 -0.11
N PRO A 361 22.51 34.32 0.46
CA PRO A 361 22.61 32.99 1.04
C PRO A 361 21.76 32.86 2.32
N PRO A 362 21.19 31.66 2.59
CA PRO A 362 20.36 31.44 3.77
C PRO A 362 21.19 31.51 5.08
N PRO A 363 20.58 31.92 6.20
CA PRO A 363 21.24 31.95 7.50
C PRO A 363 21.56 30.53 8.00
N PRO A 364 22.63 30.35 8.80
CA PRO A 364 23.04 29.02 9.27
C PRO A 364 21.99 28.40 10.20
N ALA A 365 21.69 27.12 9.97
CA ALA A 365 20.75 26.36 10.76
C ALA A 365 21.23 26.18 12.21
N ALA A 366 20.33 26.44 13.17
CA ALA A 366 20.56 26.11 14.57
C ALA A 366 20.39 24.60 14.79
N TYR A 367 21.44 23.95 15.29
CA TYR A 367 21.42 22.53 15.66
C TYR A 367 20.51 22.29 16.88
N PRO A 368 19.62 21.28 16.88
CA PRO A 368 18.96 20.84 18.09
C PRO A 368 19.90 20.04 19.00
N ALA A 369 19.66 20.17 20.30
CA ALA A 369 20.45 19.62 21.40
C ALA A 369 20.58 18.08 21.37
N ALA A 370 21.76 17.62 21.78
CA ALA A 370 22.15 16.22 21.90
C ALA A 370 21.27 15.44 22.90
N TYR A 371 20.85 14.22 22.50
CA TYR A 371 20.35 13.18 23.40
C TYR A 371 21.47 12.17 23.71
N PRO A 372 21.46 11.53 24.90
CA PRO A 372 22.63 10.88 25.46
C PRO A 372 22.95 9.54 24.78
N ALA A 373 24.25 9.29 24.62
CA ALA A 373 24.82 8.06 24.08
C ALA A 373 24.52 6.85 24.99
N ALA A 374 23.87 5.83 24.44
CA ALA A 374 23.95 4.47 24.95
C ALA A 374 25.14 3.77 24.28
N GLY A 375 25.98 3.12 25.10
CA GLY A 375 27.30 2.63 24.74
C GLY A 375 27.33 1.62 23.59
N TYR A 376 28.27 1.82 22.68
CA TYR A 376 28.70 0.86 21.67
C TYR A 376 29.94 0.13 22.20
N ASP A 377 29.81 -1.18 22.44
CA ASP A 377 30.96 -2.04 22.70
C ASP A 377 31.57 -2.49 21.37
N ALA A 378 32.76 -1.99 21.08
CA ALA A 378 33.56 -2.35 19.92
C ALA A 378 34.50 -3.52 20.27
N GLU A 379 33.97 -4.75 20.41
CA GLU A 379 34.83 -5.94 20.45
C GLU A 379 34.05 -7.26 20.21
N LYS A 380 33.96 -7.69 18.94
CA LYS A 380 34.22 -9.08 18.47
C LYS A 380 33.85 -9.28 16.98
N ALA A 381 34.88 -9.73 16.24
CA ALA A 381 34.96 -10.05 14.81
C ALA A 381 34.32 -11.44 14.45
N PRO A 382 34.48 -12.02 13.24
CA PRO A 382 35.07 -11.53 11.98
C PRO A 382 34.20 -11.74 10.72
N TYR A 383 34.60 -11.07 9.62
CA TYR A 383 34.09 -11.32 8.27
C TYR A 383 34.29 -12.80 7.84
N PRO A 384 33.33 -13.42 7.12
CA PRO A 384 33.53 -14.72 6.51
C PRO A 384 34.54 -14.65 5.34
N PRO A 385 35.24 -15.75 5.02
CA PRO A 385 36.19 -15.78 3.91
C PRO A 385 35.47 -15.59 2.58
N GLN A 386 36.01 -14.72 1.72
CA GLN A 386 35.54 -14.56 0.35
C GLN A 386 35.73 -15.86 -0.43
N GLN A 387 34.65 -16.42 -0.97
CA GLN A 387 34.75 -17.43 -2.03
C GLN A 387 35.21 -16.73 -3.31
N GLY A 388 36.31 -17.24 -3.89
CA GLY A 388 36.86 -16.74 -5.14
C GLY A 388 35.86 -16.86 -6.31
N TYR A 389 35.94 -15.89 -7.22
CA TYR A 389 35.17 -15.89 -8.46
C TYR A 389 35.42 -17.17 -9.28
N PRO A 390 34.41 -17.70 -10.00
CA PRO A 390 34.64 -18.78 -10.95
C PRO A 390 35.56 -18.33 -12.07
N ALA A 391 36.50 -19.19 -12.46
CA ALA A 391 37.46 -18.92 -13.52
C ALA A 391 36.77 -18.66 -14.86
N GLN A 392 37.12 -17.55 -15.52
CA GLN A 392 36.79 -17.34 -16.93
C GLN A 392 37.79 -18.12 -17.82
N PRO A 393 37.35 -18.78 -18.91
CA PRO A 393 38.25 -19.50 -19.80
C PRO A 393 39.24 -18.54 -20.49
N GLY A 394 40.54 -18.73 -20.27
CA GLY A 394 41.58 -18.08 -21.07
C GLY A 394 42.71 -17.33 -20.35
N TYR A 395 42.74 -17.29 -19.00
CA TYR A 395 43.84 -16.64 -18.26
C TYR A 395 44.47 -17.58 -17.21
N PRO A 396 45.81 -17.58 -17.07
CA PRO A 396 46.50 -18.38 -16.05
C PRO A 396 46.26 -17.80 -14.63
N PRO A 397 46.23 -18.64 -13.58
CA PRO A 397 46.03 -18.19 -12.20
C PRO A 397 47.19 -17.31 -11.72
N GLN A 398 46.91 -16.15 -11.13
CA GLN A 398 47.89 -15.37 -10.37
C GLN A 398 48.02 -15.93 -8.95
N GLU A 399 49.23 -16.30 -8.54
CA GLU A 399 49.55 -16.60 -7.15
C GLU A 399 49.52 -15.31 -6.32
N GLY A 400 48.68 -15.28 -5.29
CA GLY A 400 48.62 -14.17 -4.33
C GLY A 400 49.83 -14.15 -3.41
N TYR A 401 50.41 -12.96 -3.21
CA TYR A 401 51.51 -12.71 -2.29
C TYR A 401 51.11 -12.98 -0.82
N PRO A 402 51.99 -13.58 0.00
CA PRO A 402 51.73 -13.77 1.42
C PRO A 402 51.90 -12.45 2.20
N PRO A 403 51.06 -12.17 3.21
CA PRO A 403 51.23 -11.01 4.07
C PRO A 403 52.46 -11.17 4.98
N GLN A 404 53.37 -10.20 4.92
CA GLN A 404 54.53 -10.10 5.82
C GLN A 404 54.08 -9.69 7.22
N GLY A 405 54.32 -10.55 8.20
CA GLY A 405 54.27 -10.23 9.63
C GLY A 405 55.52 -10.80 10.30
N TYR A 406 56.41 -9.92 10.76
CA TYR A 406 57.62 -10.30 11.48
C TYR A 406 57.30 -10.61 12.96
N ALA A 407 57.63 -11.82 13.41
CA ALA A 407 58.23 -12.12 14.71
C ALA A 407 58.79 -13.56 14.70
N TYR A 408 60.11 -13.71 14.78
CA TYR A 408 60.87 -14.98 14.90
C TYR A 408 60.99 -15.41 16.40
N PRO A 409 61.43 -16.64 16.73
CA PRO A 409 60.81 -17.55 17.70
C PRO A 409 61.79 -17.89 18.87
N PRO A 410 61.58 -18.97 19.66
CA PRO A 410 62.30 -20.21 19.31
C PRO A 410 61.65 -21.55 19.70
N GLN A 411 61.94 -22.57 18.87
CA GLN A 411 62.27 -23.99 19.15
C GLN A 411 61.22 -24.87 19.89
N GLY A 412 60.88 -26.07 19.42
CA GLY A 412 61.40 -26.87 18.32
C GLY A 412 60.76 -28.27 18.27
N TYR A 413 61.05 -28.94 17.15
CA TYR A 413 60.96 -30.38 16.85
C TYR A 413 59.61 -30.96 16.40
N GLU A 414 59.60 -31.32 15.11
CA GLU A 414 58.63 -32.16 14.40
C GLU A 414 58.82 -33.66 14.74
N ALA A 415 57.72 -34.42 14.59
CA ALA A 415 57.75 -35.73 13.92
C ALA A 415 56.34 -36.11 13.42
N GLN A 416 56.20 -36.38 12.12
CA GLN A 416 55.16 -37.26 11.54
C GLN A 416 55.71 -38.72 11.54
N PRO A 417 55.06 -39.72 10.89
CA PRO A 417 53.82 -40.45 11.23
C PRO A 417 54.07 -41.98 11.45
N GLY A 418 53.16 -42.72 12.12
CA GLY A 418 53.00 -44.18 11.87
C GLY A 418 53.15 -45.21 13.01
N TYR A 419 52.43 -45.09 14.13
CA TYR A 419 52.19 -46.24 15.04
C TYR A 419 50.74 -46.26 15.55
N PRO A 420 50.04 -47.41 15.56
CA PRO A 420 48.75 -47.58 16.22
C PRO A 420 48.92 -48.15 17.65
N PRO A 421 47.81 -48.34 18.38
CA PRO A 421 47.31 -47.54 19.50
C PRO A 421 47.88 -47.96 20.87
N GLN A 422 47.73 -47.12 21.90
CA GLN A 422 47.72 -47.62 23.29
C GLN A 422 46.59 -46.98 24.10
N GLN A 423 45.65 -47.84 24.51
CA GLN A 423 44.74 -47.58 25.61
C GLN A 423 45.46 -47.86 26.94
N GLY A 424 45.14 -47.08 27.97
CA GLY A 424 45.47 -47.35 29.36
C GLY A 424 45.70 -46.05 30.12
N TYR A 425 45.20 -45.81 31.33
CA TYR A 425 44.31 -46.55 32.22
C TYR A 425 43.57 -45.53 33.10
N ASN A 426 42.39 -45.95 33.56
CA ASN A 426 41.53 -45.36 34.59
C ASN A 426 42.24 -44.60 35.73
N TYR A 427 41.60 -43.53 36.21
CA TYR A 427 41.08 -43.44 37.58
C TYR A 427 39.92 -42.42 37.65
N PRO A 428 38.73 -42.79 38.15
CA PRO A 428 37.70 -41.84 38.61
C PRO A 428 37.73 -41.74 40.16
N PRO A 429 36.80 -41.00 40.78
CA PRO A 429 36.76 -39.57 41.05
C PRO A 429 37.06 -39.28 42.55
N PRO A 430 36.79 -38.07 43.09
CA PRO A 430 35.54 -38.00 43.85
C PRO A 430 34.75 -36.70 43.65
N ALA A 431 33.44 -36.87 43.79
CA ALA A 431 32.41 -35.84 43.84
C ALA A 431 32.40 -35.08 45.18
N TYR A 432 31.56 -34.03 45.21
CA TYR A 432 30.85 -33.36 46.32
C TYR A 432 31.10 -31.84 46.38
N PRO A 433 30.14 -31.04 46.86
CA PRO A 433 28.76 -30.90 46.37
C PRO A 433 28.40 -29.41 46.11
N ALA A 434 27.19 -29.22 45.57
CA ALA A 434 26.54 -27.95 45.37
C ALA A 434 26.35 -27.13 46.67
N GLN A 435 26.43 -25.80 46.51
CA GLN A 435 25.50 -24.85 47.12
C GLN A 435 25.08 -23.84 46.06
#